data_AF-A0AA35RE67-F1
#
_entry.id   AF-A0AA35RE67-F1
#
_cell.length_a   1.000
_cell.length_b   1.000
_cell.length_c   1.000
_cell.angle_alpha   90.00
_cell.angle_beta   90.00
_cell.angle_gamma   90.00
#
_symmetry.space_group_name_H-M   'P 1'
#
loop_
_entity.id
_entity.type
_entity.pdbx_description
1 polymer ?
#
loop_
_entity_poly.entity_id
_entity_poly.type
_entity_poly.pdbx_seq_one_letter_code
_entity_poly.pdbx_strand_id
1 'polypeptide(L)'
;MVPFNHPTVTFADVAGVEEAKVELQEIVEFLKFPERFLALGARIPKGVLLVGPPGTGKTLLARAVAGEAGVPFFHISGSEFVEMFVGVGAARVRDLFEQAKRNSPCIVFVDEIDAVGRHRGAGLGGGHDEREQTLNQILVEMDGFETNTNIIVIAATNRPDILDPALLRPGRFDRRVTLDLPDLAGRRDILRVHAAGKPLAPEVALDTVAKETPGFSGADLSNLVNEAAILAARLNKKSIFMSEFEEAVDRIIAGPERKSRLISRREKEMTAYHEAGHALVAWALPHADRVHKISIVSRGSMGGHTSLLPDEDRYLWTRTVQHRQCCRVHREVTVAEEQSILDESPPAPATTSSEPPKLLWA
;
A
#
# COMPACT_ATOMS: atom_id res chain seq x y z
N MET A 1 -13.71 14.97 -24.06
CA MET A 1 -13.70 16.20 -23.23
C MET A 1 -13.28 15.76 -21.84
N VAL A 2 -12.12 16.21 -21.35
CA VAL A 2 -11.63 15.80 -20.02
C VAL A 2 -12.54 16.47 -18.97
N PRO A 3 -13.13 15.73 -18.02
CA PRO A 3 -14.04 16.31 -17.05
C PRO A 3 -13.31 17.33 -16.16
N PHE A 4 -13.78 18.57 -16.19
CA PHE A 4 -13.36 19.64 -15.28
C PHE A 4 -14.06 19.43 -13.95
N ASN A 5 -13.30 19.28 -12.87
CA ASN A 5 -13.87 19.20 -11.53
C ASN A 5 -13.09 20.14 -10.59
N HIS A 6 -13.81 20.86 -9.74
CA HIS A 6 -13.22 21.50 -8.57
C HIS A 6 -13.19 20.46 -7.46
N PRO A 7 -12.01 19.88 -7.14
CA PRO A 7 -11.95 18.87 -6.09
C PRO A 7 -12.35 19.50 -4.76
N THR A 8 -13.32 18.90 -4.09
CA THR A 8 -13.75 19.25 -2.72
C THR A 8 -12.81 18.71 -1.65
N VAL A 9 -11.88 17.85 -2.06
CA VAL A 9 -10.91 17.17 -1.17
C VAL A 9 -9.80 18.15 -0.84
N THR A 10 -9.43 18.22 0.45
CA THR A 10 -8.38 19.10 0.97
C THR A 10 -7.31 18.29 1.71
N PHE A 11 -6.26 18.93 2.21
CA PHE A 11 -5.25 18.23 3.01
C PHE A 11 -5.78 17.66 4.33
N ALA A 12 -6.94 18.11 4.80
CA ALA A 12 -7.61 17.52 5.97
C ALA A 12 -8.13 16.10 5.71
N ASP A 13 -8.45 15.76 4.46
CA ASP A 13 -8.97 14.46 4.07
C ASP A 13 -7.88 13.41 3.80
N VAL A 14 -6.61 13.84 3.81
CA VAL A 14 -5.45 12.97 3.61
C VAL A 14 -4.73 12.83 4.94
N ALA A 15 -4.40 11.62 5.37
CA ALA A 15 -3.70 11.36 6.63
C ALA A 15 -2.52 10.42 6.43
N GLY A 16 -1.55 10.46 7.35
CA GLY A 16 -0.41 9.54 7.38
C GLY A 16 0.70 9.81 6.37
N VAL A 17 0.72 10.99 5.75
CA VAL A 17 1.73 11.42 4.76
C VAL A 17 2.16 12.87 5.01
N GLU A 18 2.54 13.20 6.24
CA GLU A 18 2.80 14.58 6.67
C GLU A 18 4.03 15.19 5.97
N GLU A 19 5.08 14.41 5.74
CA GLU A 19 6.27 14.86 5.02
C GLU A 19 5.92 15.27 3.58
N ALA A 20 5.14 14.44 2.88
CA ALA A 20 4.69 14.73 1.54
C ALA A 20 3.77 15.95 1.48
N LYS A 21 2.93 16.17 2.49
CA LYS A 21 2.09 17.38 2.58
C LYS A 21 2.93 18.64 2.72
N VAL A 22 3.98 18.61 3.55
CA VAL A 22 4.88 19.77 3.72
C VAL A 22 5.56 20.14 2.40
N GLU A 23 6.07 19.15 1.65
CA GLU A 23 6.67 19.42 0.34
C GLU A 23 5.66 19.97 -0.68
N LEU A 24 4.44 19.43 -0.68
CA LEU A 24 3.38 19.87 -1.59
C LEU A 24 2.72 21.20 -1.16
N GLN A 25 2.86 21.60 0.10
CA GLN A 25 2.41 22.90 0.59
C GLN A 25 3.13 24.05 -0.14
N GLU A 26 4.42 23.88 -0.47
CA GLU A 26 5.15 24.84 -1.29
C GLU A 26 4.43 25.08 -2.63
N ILE A 27 4.01 23.99 -3.28
CA ILE A 27 3.29 24.02 -4.58
C ILE A 27 1.94 24.73 -4.46
N VAL A 28 1.21 24.49 -3.37
CA VAL A 28 -0.03 25.22 -3.08
C VAL A 28 0.23 26.71 -2.93
N GLU A 29 1.27 27.10 -2.20
CA GLU A 29 1.64 28.51 -2.02
C GLU A 29 2.04 29.19 -3.34
N PHE A 30 2.77 28.48 -4.21
CA PHE A 30 3.11 28.97 -5.55
C PHE A 30 1.86 29.28 -6.37
N LEU A 31 0.85 28.40 -6.31
CA LEU A 31 -0.40 28.59 -7.04
C LEU A 31 -1.27 29.71 -6.46
N LYS A 32 -1.26 29.90 -5.14
CA LYS A 32 -2.02 30.96 -4.46
C LYS A 32 -1.36 32.34 -4.59
N PHE A 33 -0.02 32.42 -4.49
CA PHE A 33 0.72 33.68 -4.42
C PHE A 33 1.93 33.71 -5.38
N PRO A 34 1.72 33.56 -6.70
CA PRO A 34 2.83 33.45 -7.67
C PRO A 34 3.73 34.70 -7.70
N GLU A 35 3.16 35.89 -7.52
CA GLU A 35 3.89 37.17 -7.56
C GLU A 35 5.00 37.26 -6.51
N ARG A 36 4.78 36.70 -5.31
CA ARG A 36 5.75 36.71 -4.21
C ARG A 36 7.03 35.94 -4.59
N PHE A 37 6.88 34.86 -5.33
CA PHE A 37 8.00 34.02 -5.74
C PHE A 37 8.70 34.59 -6.98
N LEU A 38 7.93 35.15 -7.93
CA LEU A 38 8.49 35.83 -9.10
C LEU A 38 9.31 37.07 -8.72
N ALA A 39 8.88 37.84 -7.72
CA ALA A 39 9.61 39.00 -7.21
C ALA A 39 11.01 38.65 -6.65
N LEU A 40 11.17 37.41 -6.17
CA LEU A 40 12.44 36.88 -5.66
C LEU A 40 13.27 36.16 -6.74
N GLY A 41 12.77 36.10 -7.99
CA GLY A 41 13.42 35.38 -9.08
C GLY A 41 13.38 33.85 -8.93
N ALA A 42 12.50 33.33 -8.07
CA ALA A 42 12.35 31.89 -7.90
C ALA A 42 11.69 31.29 -9.15
N ARG A 43 12.25 30.17 -9.63
CA ARG A 43 11.66 29.42 -10.74
C ARG A 43 10.58 28.49 -10.21
N ILE A 44 9.41 28.57 -10.79
CA ILE A 44 8.28 27.69 -10.46
C ILE A 44 8.62 26.28 -10.97
N PRO A 45 8.48 25.23 -10.13
CA PRO A 45 8.66 23.86 -10.59
C PRO A 45 7.58 23.53 -11.61
N LYS A 46 7.99 23.08 -12.81
CA LYS A 46 7.04 22.72 -13.88
C LYS A 46 6.35 21.39 -13.62
N GLY A 47 7.05 20.46 -12.96
CA GLY A 47 6.55 19.12 -12.73
C GLY A 47 6.98 18.51 -11.40
N VAL A 48 6.08 17.68 -10.86
CA VAL A 48 6.22 16.96 -9.60
C VAL A 48 5.92 15.49 -9.83
N LEU A 49 6.82 14.60 -9.43
CA LEU A 49 6.63 13.16 -9.52
C LEU A 49 6.34 12.58 -8.13
N LEU A 50 5.13 12.03 -7.95
CA LEU A 50 4.71 11.27 -6.79
C LEU A 50 5.10 9.81 -6.98
N VAL A 51 5.92 9.28 -6.08
CA VAL A 51 6.46 7.93 -6.14
C VAL A 51 6.06 7.17 -4.90
N GLY A 52 5.57 5.94 -5.02
CA GLY A 52 5.35 5.09 -3.85
C GLY A 52 4.60 3.81 -4.17
N PRO A 53 4.43 2.89 -3.22
CA PRO A 53 3.61 1.69 -3.39
C PRO A 53 2.16 2.01 -3.78
N PRO A 54 1.43 1.09 -4.42
CA PRO A 54 0.00 1.28 -4.70
C PRO A 54 -0.79 1.46 -3.40
N GLY A 55 -1.89 2.21 -3.45
CA GLY A 55 -2.78 2.38 -2.29
C GLY A 55 -2.31 3.38 -1.23
N THR A 56 -1.21 4.10 -1.45
CA THR A 56 -0.69 5.17 -0.55
C THR A 56 -1.38 6.53 -0.70
N GLY A 57 -2.39 6.64 -1.58
CA GLY A 57 -3.16 7.87 -1.75
C GLY A 57 -2.53 8.93 -2.66
N LYS A 58 -1.63 8.56 -3.58
CA LYS A 58 -1.03 9.50 -4.58
C LYS A 58 -2.06 10.34 -5.32
N THR A 59 -3.08 9.70 -5.90
CA THR A 59 -4.17 10.37 -6.62
C THR A 59 -5.03 11.24 -5.70
N LEU A 60 -5.24 10.81 -4.45
CA LEU A 60 -5.98 11.57 -3.45
C LEU A 60 -5.21 12.84 -3.04
N LEU A 61 -3.90 12.71 -2.83
CA LEU A 61 -3.01 13.80 -2.47
C LEU A 61 -2.92 14.85 -3.58
N ALA A 62 -2.81 14.43 -4.85
CA ALA A 62 -2.82 15.37 -5.98
C ALA A 62 -4.14 16.16 -6.08
N ARG A 63 -5.28 15.50 -5.82
CA ARG A 63 -6.59 16.17 -5.74
C ARG A 63 -6.65 17.15 -4.56
N ALA A 64 -6.09 16.78 -3.42
CA ALA A 64 -6.02 17.63 -2.23
C ALA A 64 -5.19 18.89 -2.48
N VAL A 65 -4.06 18.80 -3.20
CA VAL A 65 -3.26 19.97 -3.60
C VAL A 65 -4.09 20.95 -4.43
N ALA A 66 -4.86 20.45 -5.39
CA ALA A 66 -5.71 21.29 -6.22
C ALA A 66 -6.89 21.91 -5.46
N GLY A 67 -7.51 21.15 -4.55
CA GLY A 67 -8.58 21.65 -3.69
C GLY A 67 -8.07 22.71 -2.72
N GLU A 68 -6.90 22.50 -2.14
CA GLU A 68 -6.25 23.45 -1.25
C GLU A 68 -5.88 24.74 -1.98
N ALA A 69 -5.34 24.64 -3.21
CA ALA A 69 -5.01 25.78 -4.06
C ALA A 69 -6.23 26.47 -4.69
N GLY A 70 -7.39 25.81 -4.73
CA GLY A 70 -8.61 26.33 -5.36
C GLY A 70 -8.53 26.41 -6.88
N VAL A 71 -7.68 25.59 -7.52
CA VAL A 71 -7.44 25.61 -8.96
C VAL A 71 -8.12 24.41 -9.66
N PRO A 72 -8.43 24.51 -10.97
CA PRO A 72 -8.87 23.38 -11.77
C PRO A 72 -7.92 22.18 -11.71
N PHE A 73 -8.50 20.98 -11.65
CA PHE A 73 -7.78 19.72 -11.65
C PHE A 73 -8.13 18.89 -12.90
N PHE A 74 -7.15 18.69 -13.78
CA PHE A 74 -7.26 17.80 -14.93
C PHE A 74 -6.69 16.43 -14.56
N HIS A 75 -7.51 15.38 -14.65
CA HIS A 75 -7.10 14.01 -14.37
C HIS A 75 -7.05 13.20 -15.66
N ILE A 76 -5.92 12.57 -15.94
CA ILE A 76 -5.76 11.61 -17.02
C ILE A 76 -4.95 10.41 -16.55
N SER A 77 -5.32 9.21 -16.99
CA SER A 77 -4.50 8.03 -16.78
C SER A 77 -3.48 7.89 -17.91
N GLY A 78 -2.23 7.55 -17.59
CA GLY A 78 -1.16 7.31 -18.56
C GLY A 78 -1.50 6.21 -19.55
N SER A 79 -2.33 5.25 -19.15
CA SER A 79 -2.85 4.20 -20.02
C SER A 79 -3.82 4.70 -21.09
N GLU A 80 -4.47 5.86 -20.92
CA GLU A 80 -5.36 6.45 -21.94
C GLU A 80 -4.61 6.98 -23.17
N PHE A 81 -3.29 7.14 -23.08
CA PHE A 81 -2.47 7.57 -24.19
C PHE A 81 -1.87 6.42 -25.02
N VAL A 82 -2.10 5.17 -24.60
CA VAL A 82 -1.61 3.98 -25.30
C VAL A 82 -2.74 3.39 -26.12
N GLU A 83 -2.71 3.60 -27.43
CA GLU A 83 -3.71 3.10 -28.38
C GLU A 83 -3.09 2.32 -29.53
N MET A 84 -3.95 1.60 -30.28
CA MET A 84 -3.51 0.80 -31.44
C MET A 84 -3.12 1.68 -32.65
N PHE A 85 -3.53 2.96 -32.66
CA PHE A 85 -3.32 3.87 -33.78
C PHE A 85 -2.19 4.85 -33.49
N VAL A 86 -1.18 4.84 -34.36
CA VAL A 86 0.00 5.72 -34.26
C VAL A 86 -0.43 7.19 -34.28
N GLY A 87 0.11 7.98 -33.35
CA GLY A 87 -0.10 9.43 -33.29
C GLY A 87 -1.37 9.89 -32.56
N VAL A 88 -2.30 8.98 -32.21
CA VAL A 88 -3.50 9.36 -31.44
C VAL A 88 -3.14 9.78 -30.02
N GLY A 89 -2.23 9.06 -29.36
CA GLY A 89 -1.73 9.44 -28.03
C GLY A 89 -1.09 10.83 -28.02
N ALA A 90 -0.20 11.13 -28.99
CA ALA A 90 0.43 12.44 -29.12
C ALA A 90 -0.58 13.58 -29.38
N ALA A 91 -1.62 13.34 -30.20
CA ALA A 91 -2.67 14.34 -30.41
C ALA A 91 -3.45 14.65 -29.13
N ARG A 92 -3.81 13.63 -28.33
CA ARG A 92 -4.47 13.81 -27.03
C ARG A 92 -3.63 14.58 -26.04
N VAL A 93 -2.32 14.33 -26.01
CA VAL A 93 -1.39 15.10 -25.19
C VAL A 93 -1.46 16.57 -25.56
N ARG A 94 -1.39 16.93 -26.85
CA ARG A 94 -1.52 18.34 -27.28
C ARG A 94 -2.84 18.96 -26.86
N ASP A 95 -3.95 18.26 -27.10
CA ASP A 95 -5.29 18.75 -26.74
C ASP A 95 -5.45 18.98 -25.24
N LEU A 96 -4.87 18.10 -24.41
CA LEU A 96 -4.85 18.22 -22.95
C LEU A 96 -4.07 19.48 -22.53
N PHE A 97 -2.85 19.66 -23.06
CA PHE A 97 -2.02 20.80 -22.70
C PHE A 97 -2.57 22.13 -23.24
N GLU A 98 -3.23 22.15 -24.41
CA GLU A 98 -3.96 23.32 -24.89
C GLU A 98 -5.12 23.70 -23.97
N GLN A 99 -5.89 22.71 -23.50
CA GLN A 99 -6.98 22.96 -22.54
C GLN A 99 -6.44 23.46 -21.20
N ALA A 100 -5.32 22.91 -20.72
CA ALA A 100 -4.66 23.37 -19.51
C ALA A 100 -4.18 24.84 -19.65
N LYS A 101 -3.60 25.19 -20.80
CA LYS A 101 -3.17 26.58 -21.12
C LYS A 101 -4.34 27.56 -21.10
N ARG A 102 -5.52 27.17 -21.59
CA ARG A 102 -6.74 28.01 -21.57
C ARG A 102 -7.33 28.20 -20.16
N ASN A 103 -7.07 27.26 -19.25
CA ASN A 103 -7.61 27.26 -17.88
C ASN A 103 -6.53 27.52 -16.83
N SER A 104 -5.43 28.18 -17.19
CA SER A 104 -4.36 28.57 -16.26
C SER A 104 -4.87 29.61 -15.25
N PRO A 105 -4.53 29.52 -13.94
CA PRO A 105 -3.69 28.50 -13.32
C PRO A 105 -4.42 27.17 -13.10
N CYS A 106 -3.77 26.02 -13.37
CA CYS A 106 -4.36 24.69 -13.16
C CYS A 106 -3.31 23.62 -12.85
N ILE A 107 -3.79 22.47 -12.37
CA ILE A 107 -2.99 21.27 -12.16
C ILE A 107 -3.38 20.21 -13.19
N VAL A 108 -2.37 19.63 -13.86
CA VAL A 108 -2.52 18.48 -14.73
C VAL A 108 -1.96 17.25 -14.02
N PHE A 109 -2.83 16.30 -13.67
CA PHE A 109 -2.45 15.06 -13.02
C PHE A 109 -2.44 13.89 -14.01
N VAL A 110 -1.28 13.23 -14.11
CA VAL A 110 -1.07 12.03 -14.94
C VAL A 110 -0.83 10.84 -14.02
N ASP A 111 -1.84 9.98 -13.85
CA ASP A 111 -1.67 8.72 -13.11
C ASP A 111 -0.97 7.66 -13.98
N GLU A 112 -0.36 6.65 -13.37
CA GLU A 112 0.31 5.54 -14.08
C GLU A 112 1.23 6.00 -15.23
N ILE A 113 2.06 7.03 -14.99
CA ILE A 113 2.93 7.60 -16.04
C ILE A 113 3.91 6.56 -16.60
N ASP A 114 4.19 5.49 -15.85
CA ASP A 114 4.99 4.36 -16.30
C ASP A 114 4.38 3.57 -17.48
N ALA A 115 3.10 3.75 -17.80
CA ALA A 115 2.50 3.20 -19.01
C ALA A 115 3.13 3.77 -20.30
N VAL A 116 3.45 5.07 -20.30
CA VAL A 116 4.04 5.81 -21.43
C VAL A 116 5.52 6.15 -21.23
N GLY A 117 5.96 6.29 -19.98
CA GLY A 117 7.29 6.73 -19.59
C GLY A 117 8.31 5.61 -19.43
N ARG A 118 8.03 4.39 -19.88
CA ARG A 118 8.91 3.24 -19.67
C ARG A 118 10.18 3.32 -20.51
N HIS A 119 11.35 3.18 -19.88
CA HIS A 119 12.65 3.12 -20.55
C HIS A 119 12.69 1.92 -21.52
N ARG A 120 13.24 2.14 -22.72
CA ARG A 120 13.47 1.10 -23.74
C ARG A 120 14.10 -0.17 -23.14
N GLY A 121 13.48 -1.32 -23.40
CA GLY A 121 14.16 -2.62 -23.40
C GLY A 121 14.44 -3.03 -24.85
N ALA A 122 15.50 -3.81 -25.09
CA ALA A 122 15.95 -4.24 -26.42
C ALA A 122 15.00 -5.26 -27.11
N GLY A 123 13.72 -4.93 -27.26
CA GLY A 123 12.70 -5.76 -27.91
C GLY A 123 12.38 -5.25 -29.32
N LEU A 124 12.63 -6.07 -30.34
CA LEU A 124 12.14 -5.86 -31.70
C LEU A 124 10.60 -5.98 -31.73
N GLY A 125 9.87 -4.86 -31.81
CA GLY A 125 8.42 -4.87 -32.02
C GLY A 125 7.81 -3.47 -32.07
N GLY A 126 7.08 -3.16 -33.15
CA GLY A 126 6.55 -1.83 -33.50
C GLY A 126 5.48 -1.21 -32.58
N GLY A 127 5.18 -1.82 -31.42
CA GLY A 127 4.38 -1.18 -30.37
C GLY A 127 5.14 -0.12 -29.57
N HIS A 128 6.46 -0.04 -29.75
CA HIS A 128 7.32 0.95 -29.08
C HIS A 128 7.19 2.36 -29.66
N ASP A 129 6.89 2.50 -30.95
CA ASP A 129 6.95 3.79 -31.64
C ASP A 129 5.84 4.74 -31.18
N GLU A 130 4.65 4.22 -30.88
CA GLU A 130 3.50 5.02 -30.42
C GLU A 130 3.71 5.55 -29.00
N ARG A 131 4.18 4.70 -28.08
CA ARG A 131 4.52 5.11 -26.70
C ARG A 131 5.63 6.15 -26.68
N GLU A 132 6.67 5.94 -27.49
CA GLU A 132 7.80 6.86 -27.58
C GLU A 132 7.37 8.21 -28.18
N GLN A 133 6.53 8.20 -29.21
CA GLN A 133 5.99 9.43 -29.79
C GLN A 133 5.15 10.22 -28.79
N THR A 134 4.28 9.53 -28.05
CA THR A 134 3.46 10.12 -26.99
C THR A 134 4.32 10.69 -25.85
N LEU A 135 5.33 9.93 -25.40
CA LEU A 135 6.26 10.38 -24.36
C LEU A 135 7.01 11.63 -24.79
N ASN A 136 7.59 11.62 -26.00
CA ASN A 136 8.29 12.77 -26.54
C ASN A 136 7.37 13.99 -26.68
N GLN A 137 6.09 13.80 -27.01
CA GLN A 137 5.13 14.89 -27.05
C GLN A 137 4.88 15.49 -25.66
N ILE A 138 4.78 14.68 -24.60
CA ILE A 138 4.68 15.19 -23.21
C ILE A 138 5.92 16.03 -22.87
N LEU A 139 7.11 15.53 -23.22
CA LEU A 139 8.36 16.24 -22.98
C LEU A 139 8.42 17.60 -23.71
N VAL A 140 7.99 17.64 -24.98
CA VAL A 140 7.93 18.86 -25.78
C VAL A 140 6.95 19.87 -25.18
N GLU A 141 5.77 19.43 -24.72
CA GLU A 141 4.81 20.34 -24.08
C GLU A 141 5.33 20.88 -22.73
N MET A 142 6.02 20.05 -21.93
CA MET A 142 6.62 20.47 -20.66
C MET A 142 7.77 21.48 -20.88
N ASP A 143 8.65 21.21 -21.84
CA ASP A 143 9.76 22.10 -22.18
C ASP A 143 9.21 23.42 -22.78
N GLY A 144 8.11 23.36 -23.52
CA GLY A 144 7.43 24.49 -24.17
C GLY A 144 6.66 25.43 -23.24
N PHE A 145 6.56 25.16 -21.94
CA PHE A 145 6.00 26.13 -20.99
C PHE A 145 6.89 27.37 -20.86
N GLU A 146 6.33 28.51 -21.24
CA GLU A 146 6.91 29.83 -20.95
C GLU A 146 6.90 30.09 -19.44
N THR A 147 7.79 30.95 -18.96
CA THR A 147 7.87 31.31 -17.53
C THR A 147 6.60 31.97 -16.99
N ASN A 148 5.69 32.40 -17.86
CA ASN A 148 4.44 33.08 -17.49
C ASN A 148 3.22 32.13 -17.40
N THR A 149 3.32 30.86 -17.77
CA THR A 149 2.20 29.92 -17.64
C THR A 149 2.22 29.21 -16.29
N ASN A 150 1.22 29.48 -15.43
CA ASN A 150 1.09 28.91 -14.08
C ASN A 150 0.44 27.52 -14.11
N ILE A 151 1.07 26.58 -14.81
CA ILE A 151 0.58 25.21 -14.96
C ILE A 151 1.57 24.27 -14.28
N ILE A 152 1.08 23.39 -13.43
CA ILE A 152 1.89 22.41 -12.71
C ILE A 152 1.46 21.01 -13.11
N VAL A 153 2.41 20.21 -13.57
CA VAL A 153 2.17 18.82 -13.97
C VAL A 153 2.55 17.90 -12.81
N ILE A 154 1.58 17.19 -12.24
CA ILE A 154 1.81 16.18 -11.21
C ILE A 154 1.68 14.80 -11.85
N ALA A 155 2.70 13.95 -11.75
CA ALA A 155 2.63 12.58 -12.23
C ALA A 155 2.72 11.59 -11.06
N ALA A 156 2.04 10.46 -11.16
CA ALA A 156 2.13 9.38 -10.18
C ALA A 156 2.68 8.11 -10.82
N THR A 157 3.56 7.41 -10.10
CA THR A 157 4.02 6.06 -10.47
C THR A 157 4.18 5.17 -9.26
N ASN A 158 3.99 3.87 -9.48
CA ASN A 158 4.36 2.83 -8.51
C ASN A 158 5.76 2.26 -8.77
N ARG A 159 6.36 2.58 -9.92
CA ARG A 159 7.59 1.96 -10.43
C ARG A 159 8.56 3.00 -10.97
N PRO A 160 9.23 3.76 -10.09
CA PRO A 160 10.18 4.78 -10.51
C PRO A 160 11.40 4.20 -11.24
N ASP A 161 11.70 2.92 -11.02
CA ASP A 161 12.84 2.17 -11.56
C ASP A 161 12.79 1.98 -13.07
N ILE A 162 11.58 1.91 -13.65
CA ILE A 162 11.40 1.68 -15.09
C ILE A 162 11.20 2.96 -15.90
N LEU A 163 11.17 4.13 -15.25
CA LEU A 163 10.93 5.39 -15.93
C LEU A 163 12.14 5.84 -16.75
N ASP A 164 11.88 6.48 -17.89
CA ASP A 164 12.91 7.10 -18.72
C ASP A 164 13.58 8.26 -17.94
N PRO A 165 14.92 8.24 -17.79
CA PRO A 165 15.67 9.32 -17.13
C PRO A 165 15.44 10.70 -17.75
N ALA A 166 14.99 10.78 -19.01
CA ALA A 166 14.63 12.03 -19.66
C ALA A 166 13.50 12.77 -18.93
N LEU A 167 12.55 12.05 -18.31
CA LEU A 167 11.47 12.66 -17.52
C LEU A 167 11.99 13.36 -16.25
N LEU A 168 13.05 12.82 -15.66
CA LEU A 168 13.63 13.28 -14.39
C LEU A 168 14.65 14.41 -14.56
N ARG A 169 14.84 14.92 -15.78
CA ARG A 169 15.79 16.01 -16.03
C ARG A 169 15.22 17.35 -15.55
N PRO A 170 16.08 18.28 -15.06
CA PRO A 170 15.65 19.62 -14.70
C PRO A 170 14.93 20.35 -15.85
N GLY A 171 13.84 21.04 -15.53
CA GLY A 171 12.87 21.61 -16.46
C GLY A 171 11.62 20.75 -16.71
N ARG A 172 11.55 19.54 -16.13
CA ARG A 172 10.45 18.57 -16.32
C ARG A 172 9.89 18.15 -14.97
N PHE A 173 10.14 16.92 -14.52
CA PHE A 173 9.79 16.48 -13.16
C PHE A 173 10.93 16.80 -12.20
N ASP A 174 11.01 18.08 -11.85
CA ASP A 174 12.09 18.65 -11.04
C ASP A 174 12.00 18.27 -9.57
N ARG A 175 10.77 18.02 -9.10
CA ARG A 175 10.49 17.61 -7.72
C ARG A 175 10.05 16.16 -7.69
N ARG A 176 10.60 15.40 -6.75
CA ARG A 176 10.20 14.02 -6.50
C ARG A 176 9.77 13.89 -5.04
N VAL A 177 8.50 13.55 -4.84
CA VAL A 177 7.91 13.33 -3.53
C VAL A 177 7.68 11.83 -3.37
N THR A 178 8.28 11.23 -2.36
CA THR A 178 8.11 9.81 -2.05
C THR A 178 7.03 9.62 -1.00
N LEU A 179 6.07 8.75 -1.28
CA LEU A 179 5.03 8.31 -0.36
C LEU A 179 5.34 6.87 0.06
N ASP A 180 5.68 6.72 1.32
CA ASP A 180 5.92 5.41 1.92
C ASP A 180 4.63 4.82 2.51
N LEU A 181 4.71 3.58 2.98
CA LEU A 181 3.62 2.98 3.75
C LEU A 181 3.46 3.72 5.09
N PRO A 182 2.23 3.90 5.58
CA PRO A 182 1.98 4.62 6.82
C PRO A 182 2.56 3.88 8.03
N ASP A 183 3.15 4.67 8.94
CA ASP A 183 3.58 4.23 10.26
C ASP A 183 2.37 4.00 11.18
N LEU A 184 2.59 3.50 12.40
CA LEU A 184 1.51 3.25 13.36
C LEU A 184 0.63 4.49 13.62
N ALA A 185 1.23 5.68 13.73
CA ALA A 185 0.49 6.92 13.94
C ALA A 185 -0.34 7.29 12.70
N GLY A 186 0.24 7.21 11.51
CA GLY A 186 -0.42 7.44 10.24
C GLY A 186 -1.56 6.46 9.99
N ARG A 187 -1.38 5.16 10.27
CA ARG A 187 -2.44 4.15 10.17
C ARG A 187 -3.63 4.50 11.05
N ARG A 188 -3.38 4.93 12.29
CA ARG A 188 -4.42 5.39 13.20
C ARG A 188 -5.18 6.59 12.65
N ASP A 189 -4.48 7.57 12.10
CA ASP A 189 -5.12 8.78 11.57
C ASP A 189 -5.92 8.48 10.28
N ILE A 190 -5.41 7.61 9.41
CA ILE A 190 -6.14 7.09 8.25
C ILE A 190 -7.41 6.36 8.67
N LEU A 191 -7.32 5.49 9.69
CA LEU A 191 -8.49 4.79 10.25
C LEU A 191 -9.52 5.78 10.80
N ARG A 192 -9.10 6.86 11.47
CA ARG A 192 -10.01 7.90 11.98
C ARG A 192 -10.73 8.63 10.85
N VAL A 193 -10.03 9.00 9.79
CA VAL A 193 -10.62 9.65 8.61
C VAL A 193 -11.67 8.74 7.97
N HIS A 194 -11.36 7.46 7.75
CA HIS A 194 -12.30 6.52 7.13
C HIS A 194 -13.42 6.03 8.05
N ALA A 195 -13.23 6.14 9.37
CA ALA A 195 -14.26 5.89 10.37
C ALA A 195 -15.21 7.09 10.56
N ALA A 196 -14.80 8.29 10.17
CA ALA A 196 -15.61 9.49 10.31
C ALA A 196 -16.94 9.32 9.56
N GLY A 197 -18.05 9.57 10.26
CA GLY A 197 -19.41 9.40 9.73
C GLY A 197 -19.98 7.98 9.81
N LYS A 198 -19.22 6.97 10.27
CA LYS A 198 -19.73 5.61 10.51
C LYS A 198 -20.19 5.43 11.96
N PRO A 199 -21.27 4.68 12.22
CA PRO A 199 -21.77 4.43 13.57
C PRO A 199 -20.89 3.40 14.29
N LEU A 200 -19.81 3.85 14.93
CA LEU A 200 -18.94 2.99 15.74
C LEU A 200 -19.51 2.83 17.17
N ALA A 201 -19.37 1.62 17.72
CA ALA A 201 -19.60 1.40 19.15
C ALA A 201 -18.50 2.08 19.99
N PRO A 202 -18.79 2.55 21.22
CA PRO A 202 -17.82 3.25 22.07
C PRO A 202 -16.63 2.38 22.50
N GLU A 203 -16.76 1.05 22.39
CA GLU A 203 -15.73 0.08 22.73
C GLU A 203 -14.67 -0.12 21.63
N VAL A 204 -14.87 0.46 20.44
CA VAL A 204 -13.94 0.29 19.30
C VAL A 204 -12.65 1.07 19.53
N ALA A 205 -11.57 0.34 19.74
CA ALA A 205 -10.22 0.90 19.88
C ALA A 205 -9.46 0.85 18.55
N LEU A 206 -9.50 1.95 17.78
CA LEU A 206 -8.79 2.06 16.50
C LEU A 206 -7.26 1.95 16.66
N ASP A 207 -6.71 2.31 17.82
CA ASP A 207 -5.29 2.10 18.13
C ASP A 207 -4.90 0.61 18.10
N THR A 208 -5.79 -0.28 18.55
CA THR A 208 -5.55 -1.73 18.50
C THR A 208 -5.56 -2.22 17.06
N VAL A 209 -6.54 -1.79 16.26
CA VAL A 209 -6.64 -2.13 14.82
C VAL A 209 -5.40 -1.66 14.06
N ALA A 210 -4.88 -0.45 14.36
CA ALA A 210 -3.66 0.06 13.74
C ALA A 210 -2.41 -0.80 14.05
N LYS A 211 -2.35 -1.40 15.25
CA LYS A 211 -1.27 -2.33 15.64
C LYS A 211 -1.42 -3.72 15.00
N GLU A 212 -2.64 -4.16 14.73
CA GLU A 212 -2.94 -5.43 14.04
C GLU A 212 -2.68 -5.38 12.53
N THR A 213 -2.49 -4.18 11.97
CA THR A 213 -2.38 -3.95 10.53
C THR A 213 -0.99 -3.42 10.09
N PRO A 214 0.13 -4.00 10.55
CA PRO A 214 1.45 -3.53 10.14
C PRO A 214 1.64 -3.75 8.63
N GLY A 215 2.14 -2.72 7.93
CA GLY A 215 2.40 -2.75 6.50
C GLY A 215 1.18 -2.54 5.59
N PHE A 216 -0.01 -2.28 6.16
CA PHE A 216 -1.19 -1.96 5.36
C PHE A 216 -1.04 -0.60 4.68
N SER A 217 -1.47 -0.52 3.41
CA SER A 217 -1.58 0.77 2.71
C SER A 217 -2.84 1.53 3.15
N GLY A 218 -2.92 2.82 2.83
CA GLY A 218 -4.13 3.61 3.12
C GLY A 218 -5.39 3.06 2.46
N ALA A 219 -5.26 2.50 1.25
CA ALA A 219 -6.34 1.81 0.57
C ALA A 219 -6.77 0.52 1.29
N ASP A 220 -5.83 -0.25 1.84
CA ASP A 220 -6.15 -1.46 2.61
C ASP A 220 -6.90 -1.12 3.90
N LEU A 221 -6.49 -0.05 4.59
CA LEU A 221 -7.18 0.45 5.79
C LEU A 221 -8.58 0.96 5.48
N SER A 222 -8.75 1.69 4.37
CA SER A 222 -10.07 2.12 3.90
C SER A 222 -10.97 0.91 3.60
N ASN A 223 -10.42 -0.10 2.94
CA ASN A 223 -11.13 -1.35 2.66
C ASN A 223 -11.49 -2.11 3.94
N LEU A 224 -10.61 -2.16 4.93
CA LEU A 224 -10.85 -2.78 6.24
C LEU A 224 -12.04 -2.13 6.95
N VAL A 225 -12.05 -0.80 7.04
CA VAL A 225 -13.15 -0.04 7.66
C VAL A 225 -14.45 -0.22 6.87
N ASN A 226 -14.37 -0.45 5.55
CA ASN A 226 -15.53 -0.76 4.73
C ASN A 226 -16.06 -2.19 4.97
N GLU A 227 -15.18 -3.19 5.02
CA GLU A 227 -15.56 -4.58 5.28
C GLU A 227 -16.15 -4.76 6.68
N ALA A 228 -15.62 -4.08 7.70
CA ALA A 228 -16.20 -4.08 9.05
C ALA A 228 -17.66 -3.55 9.02
N ALA A 229 -17.93 -2.51 8.24
CA ALA A 229 -19.29 -1.98 8.07
C ALA A 229 -20.22 -2.94 7.33
N ILE A 230 -19.73 -3.62 6.28
CA ILE A 230 -20.48 -4.62 5.53
C ILE A 230 -20.83 -5.82 6.42
N LEU A 231 -19.89 -6.27 7.27
CA LEU A 231 -20.12 -7.35 8.22
C LEU A 231 -21.19 -6.97 9.26
N ALA A 232 -21.12 -5.77 9.82
CA ALA A 232 -22.14 -5.26 10.74
C ALA A 232 -23.53 -5.20 10.08
N ALA A 233 -23.59 -4.70 8.84
CA ALA A 233 -24.83 -4.61 8.07
C ALA A 233 -25.41 -5.99 7.75
N ARG A 234 -24.58 -6.97 7.38
CA ARG A 234 -25.00 -8.35 7.11
C ARG A 234 -25.61 -9.03 8.33
N LEU A 235 -25.17 -8.66 9.53
CA LEU A 235 -25.71 -9.13 10.81
C LEU A 235 -26.87 -8.26 11.32
N ASN A 236 -27.36 -7.31 10.52
CA ASN A 236 -28.41 -6.35 10.88
C ASN A 236 -28.11 -5.56 12.18
N LYS A 237 -26.83 -5.26 12.44
CA LYS A 237 -26.41 -4.44 13.59
C LYS A 237 -26.60 -2.96 13.27
N LYS A 238 -26.90 -2.16 14.31
CA LYS A 238 -27.03 -0.68 14.19
C LYS A 238 -25.70 0.07 14.31
N SER A 239 -24.70 -0.58 14.89
CA SER A 239 -23.36 -0.02 15.10
C SER A 239 -22.32 -1.09 14.80
N ILE A 240 -21.11 -0.64 14.44
CA ILE A 240 -19.96 -1.49 14.15
C ILE A 240 -19.19 -1.70 15.47
N PHE A 241 -19.01 -2.96 15.87
CA PHE A 241 -18.26 -3.32 17.08
C PHE A 241 -16.84 -3.78 16.74
N MET A 242 -16.00 -3.90 17.76
CA MET A 242 -14.62 -4.36 17.61
C MET A 242 -14.54 -5.75 16.94
N SER A 243 -15.51 -6.63 17.20
CA SER A 243 -15.60 -7.94 16.57
C SER A 243 -15.65 -7.90 15.04
N GLU A 244 -16.28 -6.87 14.47
CA GLU A 244 -16.33 -6.71 13.01
C GLU A 244 -15.01 -6.21 12.43
N PHE A 245 -14.26 -5.39 13.19
CA PHE A 245 -12.92 -4.95 12.80
C PHE A 245 -11.93 -6.12 12.84
N GLU A 246 -11.91 -6.90 13.92
CA GLU A 246 -11.06 -8.09 14.03
C GLU A 246 -11.36 -9.12 12.92
N GLU A 247 -12.65 -9.35 12.63
CA GLU A 247 -13.06 -10.23 11.53
C GLU A 247 -12.66 -9.67 10.15
N ALA A 248 -12.71 -8.35 9.97
CA ALA A 248 -12.26 -7.70 8.74
C ALA A 248 -10.74 -7.82 8.56
N VAL A 249 -9.95 -7.64 9.62
CA VAL A 249 -8.49 -7.86 9.62
C VAL A 249 -8.18 -9.29 9.21
N ASP A 250 -8.78 -10.28 9.89
CA ASP A 250 -8.57 -11.69 9.60
C ASP A 250 -8.93 -12.03 8.14
N ARG A 251 -10.01 -11.43 7.62
CA ARG A 251 -10.47 -11.66 6.25
C ARG A 251 -9.55 -11.04 5.20
N ILE A 252 -8.94 -9.89 5.46
CA ILE A 252 -8.00 -9.26 4.53
C ILE A 252 -6.68 -10.04 4.52
N ILE A 253 -6.19 -10.49 5.68
CA ILE A 253 -4.91 -11.21 5.79
C ILE A 253 -5.03 -12.66 5.30
N ALA A 254 -6.00 -13.41 5.82
CA ALA A 254 -6.11 -14.85 5.61
C ALA A 254 -7.20 -15.26 4.61
N GLY A 255 -8.04 -14.31 4.16
CA GLY A 255 -9.17 -14.58 3.30
C GLY A 255 -10.44 -15.00 4.06
N PRO A 256 -11.54 -15.29 3.35
CA PRO A 256 -12.81 -15.65 3.98
C PRO A 256 -12.76 -17.00 4.69
N GLU A 257 -13.57 -17.12 5.74
CA GLU A 257 -13.77 -18.37 6.48
C GLU A 257 -14.31 -19.48 5.59
N ARG A 258 -13.68 -20.66 5.62
CA ARG A 258 -14.10 -21.84 4.85
C ARG A 258 -15.05 -22.71 5.65
N LYS A 259 -16.34 -22.37 5.63
CA LYS A 259 -17.39 -23.16 6.30
C LYS A 259 -17.70 -24.52 5.65
N SER A 260 -17.33 -24.71 4.38
CA SER A 260 -17.64 -25.92 3.62
C SER A 260 -16.63 -27.05 3.80
N ARG A 261 -15.44 -26.78 4.37
CA ARG A 261 -14.42 -27.80 4.59
C ARG A 261 -14.81 -28.66 5.77
N LEU A 262 -15.09 -29.95 5.53
CA LEU A 262 -15.22 -30.94 6.59
C LEU A 262 -13.84 -31.20 7.18
N ILE A 263 -13.57 -30.66 8.36
CA ILE A 263 -12.32 -30.89 9.10
C ILE A 263 -12.60 -32.00 10.11
N SER A 264 -11.82 -33.08 10.05
CA SER A 264 -11.94 -34.19 10.99
C SER A 264 -11.57 -33.74 12.41
N ARG A 265 -12.05 -34.45 13.44
CA ARG A 265 -11.71 -34.13 14.84
C ARG A 265 -10.18 -34.17 15.06
N ARG A 266 -9.50 -35.15 14.46
CA ARG A 266 -8.04 -35.29 14.52
C ARG A 266 -7.32 -34.09 13.89
N GLU A 267 -7.75 -33.64 12.71
CA GLU A 267 -7.17 -32.45 12.08
C GLU A 267 -7.39 -31.19 12.91
N LYS A 268 -8.56 -31.01 13.53
CA LYS A 268 -8.79 -29.89 14.45
C LYS A 268 -7.88 -29.93 15.67
N GLU A 269 -7.69 -31.11 16.26
CA GLU A 269 -6.78 -31.29 17.39
C GLU A 269 -5.34 -31.00 16.98
N MET A 270 -4.88 -31.48 15.82
CA MET A 270 -3.54 -31.16 15.30
C MET A 270 -3.36 -29.66 15.06
N THR A 271 -4.32 -28.98 14.43
CA THR A 271 -4.27 -27.52 14.26
C THR A 271 -4.29 -26.79 15.60
N ALA A 272 -5.06 -27.26 16.59
CA ALA A 272 -5.07 -26.66 17.92
C ALA A 272 -3.71 -26.77 18.62
N TYR A 273 -3.04 -27.92 18.55
CA TYR A 273 -1.69 -28.09 19.08
C TYR A 273 -0.67 -27.23 18.34
N HIS A 274 -0.78 -27.15 17.01
CA HIS A 274 0.07 -26.31 16.17
C HIS A 274 0.00 -24.83 16.59
N GLU A 275 -1.20 -24.26 16.63
CA GLU A 275 -1.42 -22.86 17.02
C GLU A 275 -1.10 -22.60 18.51
N ALA A 276 -1.37 -23.56 19.39
CA ALA A 276 -0.97 -23.47 20.80
C ALA A 276 0.57 -23.46 20.95
N GLY A 277 1.29 -24.22 20.13
CA GLY A 277 2.74 -24.21 20.07
C GLY A 277 3.29 -22.83 19.70
N HIS A 278 2.76 -22.23 18.62
CA HIS A 278 3.09 -20.85 18.22
C HIS A 278 2.89 -19.86 19.37
N ALA A 279 1.74 -19.93 20.04
CA ALA A 279 1.40 -19.03 21.13
C ALA A 279 2.30 -19.21 22.36
N LEU A 280 2.60 -20.47 22.72
CA LEU A 280 3.43 -20.78 23.89
C LEU A 280 4.88 -20.34 23.67
N VAL A 281 5.44 -20.56 22.48
CA VAL A 281 6.80 -20.12 22.12
C VAL A 281 6.88 -18.59 22.12
N ALA A 282 5.90 -17.91 21.52
CA ALA A 282 5.83 -16.44 21.53
C ALA A 282 5.73 -15.89 22.95
N TRP A 283 4.97 -16.54 23.83
CA TRP A 283 4.86 -16.15 25.23
C TRP A 283 6.14 -16.41 26.05
N ALA A 284 6.82 -17.54 25.80
CA ALA A 284 8.03 -17.93 26.54
C ALA A 284 9.28 -17.15 26.12
N LEU A 285 9.34 -16.64 24.89
CA LEU A 285 10.50 -15.91 24.38
C LEU A 285 10.52 -14.46 24.90
N PRO A 286 11.60 -14.03 25.58
CA PRO A 286 11.72 -12.64 26.01
C PRO A 286 11.84 -11.71 24.81
N HIS A 287 11.15 -10.56 24.87
CA HIS A 287 11.08 -9.54 23.80
C HIS A 287 10.44 -10.02 22.49
N ALA A 288 9.70 -11.13 22.49
CA ALA A 288 8.79 -11.46 21.41
C ALA A 288 7.53 -10.59 21.50
N ASP A 289 6.89 -10.37 20.35
CA ASP A 289 5.64 -9.63 20.29
C ASP A 289 4.53 -10.43 20.98
N ARG A 290 3.58 -9.74 21.63
CA ARG A 290 2.58 -10.39 22.48
C ARG A 290 1.56 -11.13 21.64
N VAL A 291 1.14 -12.31 22.10
CA VAL A 291 0.02 -13.04 21.49
C VAL A 291 -1.26 -12.25 21.71
N HIS A 292 -1.95 -11.93 20.63
CA HIS A 292 -3.21 -11.19 20.65
C HIS A 292 -4.41 -12.11 20.48
N LYS A 293 -4.36 -12.99 19.48
CA LYS A 293 -5.46 -13.88 19.12
C LYS A 293 -4.94 -15.20 18.59
N ILE A 294 -5.60 -16.28 18.98
CA ILE A 294 -5.33 -17.63 18.49
C ILE A 294 -6.63 -18.15 17.87
N SER A 295 -6.56 -18.63 16.63
CA SER A 295 -7.71 -19.14 15.91
C SER A 295 -7.37 -20.46 15.22
N ILE A 296 -8.19 -21.48 15.44
CA ILE A 296 -8.11 -22.77 14.72
C ILE A 296 -9.11 -22.84 13.55
N VAL A 297 -9.69 -21.70 13.18
CA VAL A 297 -10.67 -21.60 12.09
C VAL A 297 -9.93 -21.49 10.76
N SER A 298 -10.20 -22.40 9.83
CA SER A 298 -9.58 -22.37 8.51
C SER A 298 -10.09 -21.18 7.68
N ARG A 299 -9.14 -20.39 7.19
CA ARG A 299 -9.37 -19.22 6.32
C ARG A 299 -8.46 -19.33 5.11
N GLY A 300 -9.01 -19.14 3.91
CA GLY A 300 -8.21 -19.23 2.68
C GLY A 300 -7.39 -20.54 2.60
N SER A 301 -6.07 -20.42 2.43
CA SER A 301 -5.13 -21.55 2.43
C SER A 301 -4.66 -21.98 3.84
N MET A 302 -4.98 -21.21 4.89
CA MET A 302 -4.54 -21.45 6.27
C MET A 302 -5.51 -22.39 7.03
N GLY A 303 -4.95 -23.27 7.87
CA GLY A 303 -5.69 -24.18 8.74
C GLY A 303 -6.12 -23.53 10.07
N GLY A 304 -5.26 -22.66 10.60
CA GLY A 304 -5.44 -21.79 11.76
C GLY A 304 -4.43 -20.65 11.67
N HIS A 305 -4.47 -19.71 12.63
CA HIS A 305 -3.47 -18.66 12.74
C HIS A 305 -3.34 -18.14 14.17
N THR A 306 -2.12 -17.72 14.52
CA THR A 306 -1.77 -17.04 15.77
C THR A 306 -1.29 -15.62 15.45
N SER A 307 -2.11 -14.62 15.81
CA SER A 307 -1.81 -13.20 15.61
C SER A 307 -0.99 -12.65 16.76
N LEU A 308 0.13 -12.00 16.43
CA LEU A 308 0.94 -11.23 17.38
C LEU A 308 0.71 -9.74 17.19
N LEU A 309 0.67 -9.00 18.30
CA LEU A 309 0.55 -7.55 18.28
C LEU A 309 1.92 -6.93 18.59
N PRO A 310 2.60 -6.33 17.59
CA PRO A 310 3.81 -5.59 17.84
C PRO A 310 3.50 -4.31 18.64
N ASP A 311 4.37 -3.96 19.57
CA ASP A 311 4.26 -2.70 20.34
C ASP A 311 4.71 -1.48 19.51
N GLU A 312 5.63 -1.69 18.55
CA GLU A 312 6.24 -0.68 17.71
C GLU A 312 6.52 -1.23 16.29
N ASP A 313 6.48 -0.37 15.27
CA ASP A 313 6.90 -0.74 13.91
C ASP A 313 8.44 -0.76 13.84
N ARG A 314 9.02 -1.93 13.55
CA ARG A 314 10.48 -2.13 13.51
C ARG A 314 11.01 -2.15 12.08
N TYR A 315 11.82 -1.14 11.74
CA TYR A 315 12.53 -1.08 10.45
C TYR A 315 13.88 -1.80 10.47
N LEU A 316 14.51 -1.91 11.64
CA LEU A 316 15.80 -2.57 11.81
C LEU A 316 15.64 -3.81 12.70
N TRP A 317 16.18 -4.93 12.22
CA TRP A 317 16.16 -6.21 12.92
C TRP A 317 17.55 -6.52 13.45
N THR A 318 17.68 -6.68 14.77
CA THR A 318 18.93 -7.20 15.33
C THR A 318 19.00 -8.70 15.08
N ARG A 319 20.22 -9.25 14.98
CA ARG A 319 20.44 -10.70 14.82
C ARG A 319 19.68 -11.53 15.85
N THR A 320 19.59 -11.03 17.09
CA THR A 320 18.86 -11.67 18.18
C THR A 320 17.35 -11.73 17.91
N VAL A 321 16.74 -10.62 17.47
CA VAL A 321 15.31 -10.57 17.15
C VAL A 321 15.02 -11.44 15.91
N GLN A 322 15.86 -11.38 14.89
CA GLN A 322 15.69 -12.20 13.67
C GLN A 322 15.84 -13.70 13.95
N HIS A 323 16.82 -14.10 14.78
CA HIS A 323 16.99 -15.49 15.20
C HIS A 323 15.79 -15.98 16.03
N ARG A 324 15.18 -15.12 16.86
CA ARG A 324 13.96 -15.45 17.63
C ARG A 324 12.73 -15.58 16.72
N GLN A 325 12.57 -14.68 15.75
CA GLN A 325 11.53 -14.79 14.71
C GLN A 325 11.67 -16.10 13.91
N CYS A 326 12.91 -16.52 13.66
CA CYS A 326 13.21 -17.80 13.00
C CYS A 326 12.98 -19.00 13.93
N CYS A 327 13.35 -18.92 15.21
CA CYS A 327 13.05 -19.95 16.21
C CYS A 327 11.56 -20.16 16.42
N ARG A 328 10.75 -19.12 16.23
CA ARG A 328 9.31 -19.24 16.00
C ARG A 328 9.12 -20.11 14.74
N VAL A 329 9.26 -19.55 13.53
CA VAL A 329 8.93 -20.21 12.25
C VAL A 329 9.53 -21.63 12.02
N HIS A 330 10.69 -21.96 12.60
CA HIS A 330 11.43 -23.21 12.32
C HIS A 330 11.48 -24.23 13.46
N ARG A 331 11.31 -23.86 14.74
CA ARG A 331 11.23 -24.87 15.82
C ARG A 331 9.81 -25.37 16.09
N GLU A 332 8.85 -24.86 15.33
CA GLU A 332 7.41 -25.00 15.57
C GLU A 332 6.81 -26.36 15.23
N VAL A 333 7.44 -27.15 14.37
CA VAL A 333 6.82 -28.39 13.86
C VAL A 333 7.28 -29.62 14.63
N THR A 334 8.49 -29.64 15.19
CA THR A 334 9.04 -30.88 15.77
C THR A 334 8.53 -31.13 17.19
N VAL A 335 8.61 -30.18 18.11
CA VAL A 335 8.40 -30.51 19.54
C VAL A 335 6.92 -30.76 19.91
N ALA A 336 5.99 -29.98 19.37
CA ALA A 336 4.56 -30.13 19.70
C ALA A 336 3.90 -31.29 18.92
N GLU A 337 4.24 -31.46 17.63
CA GLU A 337 3.74 -32.58 16.84
C GLU A 337 4.44 -33.89 17.26
N GLU A 338 5.77 -33.91 17.49
CA GLU A 338 6.47 -35.12 17.99
C GLU A 338 5.95 -35.55 19.35
N GLN A 339 5.68 -34.66 20.31
CA GLN A 339 5.12 -35.10 21.60
C GLN A 339 3.73 -35.74 21.46
N SER A 340 2.89 -35.25 20.55
CA SER A 340 1.59 -35.86 20.26
C SER A 340 1.69 -37.17 19.47
N ILE A 341 2.70 -37.30 18.61
CA ILE A 341 2.96 -38.51 17.79
C ILE A 341 3.66 -39.60 18.63
N LEU A 342 4.51 -39.21 19.59
CA LEU A 342 5.25 -40.12 20.47
C LEU A 342 4.35 -40.84 21.47
N ASP A 343 3.25 -40.21 21.91
CA ASP A 343 2.25 -40.83 22.79
C ASP A 343 1.41 -41.93 22.10
N GLU A 344 1.46 -42.04 20.76
CA GLU A 344 0.76 -43.08 19.97
C GLU A 344 1.65 -44.29 19.59
N SER A 345 2.94 -44.31 19.95
CA SER A 345 3.80 -45.47 19.66
C SER A 345 3.74 -46.50 20.81
N PRO A 346 3.33 -47.77 20.57
CA PRO A 346 3.46 -48.79 21.60
C PRO A 346 4.95 -48.95 21.96
N PRO A 347 5.29 -49.29 23.22
CA PRO A 347 6.69 -49.48 23.60
C PRO A 347 7.30 -50.54 22.68
N ALA A 348 8.32 -50.15 21.91
CA ALA A 348 9.01 -51.07 21.03
C ALA A 348 9.54 -52.27 21.84
N PRO A 349 9.37 -53.51 21.36
CA PRO A 349 9.90 -54.67 22.07
C PRO A 349 11.43 -54.55 22.14
N ALA A 350 11.98 -54.75 23.33
CA ALA A 350 13.41 -54.76 23.55
C ALA A 350 14.06 -55.91 22.77
N THR A 351 14.61 -55.61 21.59
CA THR A 351 15.49 -56.51 20.85
C THR A 351 16.94 -56.07 21.02
N THR A 352 17.63 -56.80 21.89
CA THR A 352 19.09 -56.82 21.96
C THR A 352 19.65 -57.42 20.68
N SER A 353 20.23 -56.62 19.79
CA SER A 353 21.27 -57.11 18.87
C SER A 353 22.13 -55.97 18.32
N SER A 354 23.44 -56.21 18.42
CA SER A 354 24.61 -55.41 18.09
C SER A 354 24.74 -55.00 16.62
N GLU A 355 25.04 -53.71 16.38
CA GLU A 355 26.11 -53.13 15.52
C GLU A 355 25.67 -51.79 14.86
N PRO A 356 26.52 -50.73 14.85
CA PRO A 356 26.17 -49.46 14.23
C PRO A 356 26.69 -49.37 12.79
N PRO A 357 25.88 -48.96 11.78
CA PRO A 357 26.40 -48.56 10.49
C PRO A 357 26.74 -47.07 10.44
N LYS A 358 27.84 -46.80 9.74
CA LYS A 358 28.67 -45.59 9.70
C LYS A 358 28.00 -44.42 8.96
N LEU A 359 28.27 -43.20 9.47
CA LEU A 359 28.09 -41.94 8.75
C LEU A 359 29.06 -41.85 7.57
N LEU A 360 28.53 -41.64 6.36
CA LEU A 360 29.29 -41.17 5.21
C LEU A 360 28.83 -39.75 4.91
N TRP A 361 29.74 -38.80 5.11
CA TRP A 361 29.66 -37.45 4.59
C TRP A 361 30.09 -37.46 3.11
N ALA A 362 29.33 -36.77 2.27
CA ALA A 362 29.81 -36.12 1.04
C ALA A 362 29.01 -34.82 0.87
#